data_AF-A0A3B9FGI5-F1
#
_entry.id   AF-A0A3B9FGI5-F1
#
_cell.length_a   1.000
_cell.length_b   1.000
_cell.length_c   1.000
_cell.angle_alpha   90.00
_cell.angle_beta   90.00
_cell.angle_gamma   90.00
#
_symmetry.space_group_name_H-M   'P 1'
#
loop_
_entity.id
_entity.type
_entity.pdbx_description
1 polymer ?
#
loop_
_entity_poly.entity_id
_entity_poly.type
_entity_poly.pdbx_seq_one_letter_code
_entity_poly.pdbx_strand_id
1 'polypeptide(L)'
;LGWQIMPFESGQPLADPQTAFADVDAIISTITAIGGSDPVLDAHGDDLAHFTGWSGYVSATSVYPDMPDAVCYEDTPVAPATQRGKARV
;
A
#
# COMPACT_ATOMS: atom_id res chain seq x y z
N LEU A 1 20.39 5.13 -17.18
CA LEU A 1 19.26 5.23 -16.23
C LEU A 1 19.04 3.86 -15.64
N GLY A 2 18.98 3.75 -14.32
CA GLY A 2 18.84 2.50 -13.59
C GLY A 2 17.97 2.72 -12.36
N TRP A 3 17.81 1.66 -11.57
CA TRP A 3 17.02 1.71 -10.35
C TRP A 3 17.82 2.30 -9.20
N GLN A 4 17.22 3.22 -8.45
CA GLN A 4 17.70 3.61 -7.13
C GLN A 4 16.91 2.80 -6.10
N ILE A 5 17.63 2.03 -5.28
CA ILE A 5 17.03 1.23 -4.21
C ILE A 5 17.24 1.97 -2.90
N MET A 6 16.14 2.33 -2.25
CA MET A 6 16.14 2.95 -0.93
C MET A 6 15.49 1.95 0.04
N PRO A 7 16.21 1.48 1.07
CA PRO A 7 15.69 0.48 1.99
C PRO A 7 14.55 1.06 2.84
N PHE A 8 13.52 0.26 3.03
CA PHE A 8 12.38 0.54 3.88
C PHE A 8 11.87 -0.77 4.48
N GLU A 9 11.59 -0.76 5.79
CA GLU A 9 10.85 -1.81 6.48
C GLU A 9 10.03 -1.21 7.63
N SER A 10 9.12 -1.98 8.21
CA SER A 10 8.35 -1.54 9.38
C SER A 10 9.31 -1.19 10.54
N GLY A 11 9.30 0.07 10.97
CA GLY A 11 10.22 0.60 11.98
C GLY A 11 11.55 1.14 11.43
N GLN A 12 11.79 1.02 10.12
CA GLN A 12 12.90 1.65 9.40
C GLN A 12 12.34 2.50 8.25
N PRO A 13 12.00 3.79 8.50
CA PRO A 13 11.53 4.69 7.46
C PRO A 13 12.62 4.97 6.42
N LEU A 14 12.23 5.54 5.28
CA LEU A 14 13.18 6.09 4.32
C LEU A 14 14.05 7.15 5.02
N ALA A 15 15.37 7.07 4.81
CA ALA A 15 16.31 7.98 5.46
C ALA A 15 16.13 9.46 5.02
N ASP A 16 15.68 9.66 3.78
CA ASP A 16 15.41 10.98 3.21
C ASP A 16 14.16 10.90 2.29
N PRO A 17 12.95 10.97 2.86
CA PRO A 17 11.70 10.86 2.10
C PRO A 17 11.50 12.05 1.15
N GLN A 18 12.03 13.23 1.48
CA GLN A 18 11.92 14.42 0.63
C GLN A 18 12.65 14.20 -0.70
N THR A 19 13.89 13.71 -0.65
CA THR A 19 14.63 13.35 -1.87
C THR A 19 14.00 12.15 -2.57
N ALA A 20 13.49 11.17 -1.83
CA ALA A 20 12.85 9.99 -2.41
C ALA A 20 11.56 10.33 -3.20
N PHE A 21 10.83 11.34 -2.76
CA PHE A 21 9.58 11.80 -3.39
C PHE A 21 9.78 12.99 -4.32
N ALA A 22 11.00 13.53 -4.42
CA ALA A 22 11.33 14.58 -5.37
C ALA A 22 11.27 14.04 -6.81
N ASP A 23 10.68 14.83 -7.71
CA ASP A 23 10.62 14.55 -9.15
C ASP A 23 9.98 13.21 -9.54
N VAL A 24 9.11 12.63 -8.69
CA VAL A 24 8.28 11.48 -9.04
C VAL A 24 6.84 11.89 -9.34
N ASP A 25 6.26 11.34 -10.41
CA ASP A 25 4.86 11.59 -10.79
C ASP A 25 3.88 10.76 -9.96
N ALA A 26 4.33 9.61 -9.44
CA ALA A 26 3.48 8.64 -8.78
C ALA A 26 4.21 7.86 -7.66
N ILE A 27 3.48 7.59 -6.58
CA ILE A 27 3.92 6.72 -5.48
C ILE A 27 2.94 5.55 -5.37
N ILE A 28 3.47 4.33 -5.38
CA ILE A 28 2.70 3.09 -5.22
C ILE A 28 3.20 2.33 -4.00
N SER A 29 2.35 2.15 -2.99
CA SER A 29 2.60 1.19 -1.91
C SER A 29 2.05 -0.17 -2.29
N THR A 30 2.85 -1.22 -2.10
CA THR A 30 2.42 -2.63 -2.24
C THR A 30 2.47 -3.38 -0.90
N ILE A 31 2.82 -2.67 0.18
CA ILE A 31 3.09 -3.21 1.51
C ILE A 31 1.76 -3.44 2.23
N THR A 32 1.53 -4.64 2.75
CA THR A 32 0.30 -4.94 3.51
C THR A 32 0.38 -4.32 4.90
N ALA A 33 -0.77 -4.11 5.57
CA ALA A 33 -0.75 -3.72 6.97
C ALA A 33 -0.01 -4.78 7.82
N ILE A 34 0.77 -4.32 8.78
CA ILE A 34 1.55 -5.14 9.72
C ILE A 34 1.13 -4.72 11.12
N GLY A 35 0.74 -5.67 11.98
CA GLY A 35 0.35 -5.35 13.35
C GLY A 35 -0.92 -4.50 13.49
N GLY A 36 -1.72 -4.35 12.43
CA GLY A 36 -2.97 -3.58 12.44
C GLY A 36 -2.84 -2.16 11.90
N SER A 37 -1.66 -1.74 11.45
CA SER A 37 -1.44 -0.43 10.81
C SER A 37 -0.67 -0.58 9.50
N ASP A 38 -0.80 0.41 8.62
CA ASP A 38 -0.01 0.47 7.39
C ASP A 38 1.37 1.10 7.72
N PRO A 39 2.48 0.34 7.58
CA PRO A 39 3.79 0.84 7.98
C PRO A 39 4.28 2.01 7.12
N VAL A 40 3.79 2.17 5.89
CA VAL A 40 4.12 3.30 5.02
C VAL A 40 3.42 4.55 5.53
N LEU A 41 2.13 4.45 5.87
CA LEU A 41 1.39 5.58 6.44
C LEU A 41 1.91 5.94 7.85
N ASP A 42 2.28 4.95 8.66
CA ASP A 42 2.88 5.19 9.98
C ASP A 42 4.20 5.95 9.88
N ALA A 43 5.01 5.66 8.84
CA ALA A 43 6.33 6.27 8.64
C ALA A 43 6.28 7.61 7.89
N HIS A 44 5.41 7.72 6.88
CA HIS A 44 5.46 8.77 5.87
C HIS A 44 4.08 9.38 5.56
N GLY A 45 3.08 9.20 6.43
CA GLY A 45 1.74 9.74 6.23
C GLY A 45 1.74 11.26 6.03
N ASP A 46 2.53 11.99 6.82
CA ASP A 46 2.69 13.44 6.69
C ASP A 46 3.39 13.82 5.37
N ASP A 47 4.43 13.10 4.98
CA ASP A 47 5.13 13.35 3.70
C ASP A 47 4.18 13.13 2.51
N LEU A 48 3.41 12.03 2.53
CA LEU A 48 2.44 11.67 1.49
C LEU A 48 1.26 12.65 1.44
N ALA A 49 0.86 13.23 2.57
CA ALA A 49 -0.18 14.26 2.61
C ALA A 49 0.23 15.55 1.87
N HIS A 50 1.54 15.80 1.74
CA HIS A 50 2.09 16.93 0.98
C HIS A 50 2.47 16.57 -0.46
N PHE A 51 2.40 15.28 -0.85
CA PHE A 51 2.73 14.84 -2.20
C PHE A 51 1.64 15.28 -3.19
N THR A 52 2.04 15.97 -4.25
CA THR A 52 1.12 16.53 -5.25
C THR A 52 0.89 15.63 -6.46
N GLY A 53 1.67 14.56 -6.59
CA GLY A 53 1.48 13.56 -7.64
C GLY A 53 0.39 12.55 -7.29
N TRP A 54 0.31 11.45 -8.05
CA TRP A 54 -0.66 10.39 -7.79
C TRP A 54 -0.15 9.40 -6.74
N SER A 55 -0.88 9.22 -5.65
CA SER A 55 -0.59 8.19 -4.65
C SER A 55 -1.62 7.05 -4.74
N GLY A 56 -1.14 5.81 -4.63
CA GLY A 56 -1.99 4.63 -4.73
C GLY A 56 -1.50 3.45 -3.91
N TYR A 57 -2.45 2.61 -3.51
CA TYR A 57 -2.20 1.37 -2.79
C TYR A 57 -2.60 0.16 -3.63
N VAL A 58 -1.66 -0.75 -3.87
CA VAL A 58 -1.94 -2.04 -4.50
C VAL A 58 -2.35 -3.02 -3.41
N SER A 59 -3.67 -3.15 -3.26
CA SER A 59 -4.29 -4.17 -2.44
C SER A 59 -4.19 -5.55 -3.09
N ALA A 60 -5.09 -6.47 -2.74
CA ALA A 60 -5.18 -7.79 -3.34
C ALA A 60 -6.63 -8.19 -3.53
N THR A 61 -6.94 -8.98 -4.56
CA THR A 61 -8.28 -9.53 -4.78
C THR A 61 -8.76 -10.43 -3.65
N SER A 62 -7.84 -10.91 -2.80
CA SER A 62 -8.15 -11.69 -1.59
C SER A 62 -8.94 -10.91 -0.52
N VAL A 63 -9.25 -9.62 -0.72
CA VAL A 63 -10.20 -8.86 0.11
C VAL A 63 -11.65 -9.28 -0.16
N TYR A 64 -11.94 -9.82 -1.33
CA TYR A 64 -13.26 -10.30 -1.72
C TYR A 64 -13.50 -11.75 -1.23
N PRO A 65 -14.78 -12.17 -1.08
CA PRO A 65 -15.13 -13.54 -0.74
C PRO A 65 -14.69 -14.56 -1.81
N ASP A 66 -14.64 -15.82 -1.41
CA ASP A 66 -14.56 -16.93 -2.35
C ASP A 66 -15.90 -17.07 -3.09
N MET A 67 -15.86 -16.93 -4.42
CA MET A 67 -17.03 -16.96 -5.30
C MET A 67 -16.73 -17.82 -6.54
N PRO A 68 -16.70 -19.16 -6.40
CA PRO A 68 -16.25 -20.06 -7.46
C PRO A 68 -17.11 -20.01 -8.74
N ASP A 69 -18.39 -19.65 -8.58
CA ASP A 69 -19.37 -19.63 -9.67
C ASP A 69 -19.90 -18.21 -9.97
N ALA A 70 -19.25 -17.16 -9.46
CA ALA A 70 -19.68 -15.77 -9.66
C ALA A 70 -18.51 -14.82 -9.95
N VAL A 71 -18.84 -13.60 -10.38
CA VAL A 71 -17.87 -12.53 -10.67
C VAL A 71 -17.83 -11.55 -9.49
N CYS A 72 -16.62 -11.20 -9.03
CA CYS A 72 -16.41 -10.10 -8.10
C CYS A 72 -16.40 -8.77 -8.86
N TYR A 73 -17.05 -7.76 -8.29
CA TYR A 73 -17.04 -6.38 -8.73
C TYR A 73 -16.59 -5.46 -7.58
N GLU A 74 -16.32 -4.19 -7.88
CA GLU A 74 -15.84 -3.21 -6.91
C GLU A 74 -16.86 -2.91 -5.78
N ASP A 75 -18.14 -3.21 -6.00
CA ASP A 75 -19.20 -3.09 -5.00
C ASP A 75 -19.50 -4.40 -4.25
N THR A 76 -18.77 -5.49 -4.57
CA THR A 76 -18.88 -6.75 -3.83
C THR A 76 -18.41 -6.53 -2.39
N PRO A 77 -19.23 -6.88 -1.37
CA PRO A 77 -18.81 -6.73 0.01
C PRO A 77 -17.51 -7.48 0.29
N VAL A 78 -16.56 -6.81 0.94
CA VAL A 78 -15.32 -7.43 1.39
C VAL A 78 -15.61 -8.53 2.42
N ALA A 79 -15.07 -9.72 2.19
CA ALA A 79 -15.23 -10.88 3.05
C ALA A 79 -14.00 -11.81 2.95
N PRO A 80 -12.81 -11.32 3.34
CA PRO A 80 -11.56 -12.06 3.18
C PRO A 80 -11.51 -13.33 4.02
N ALA A 81 -11.24 -14.48 3.37
CA ALA A 81 -11.08 -15.76 4.05
C ALA A 81 -9.70 -15.95 4.71
N THR A 82 -8.67 -15.29 4.19
CA THR A 82 -7.28 -15.45 4.64
C THR A 82 -6.83 -14.32 5.56
N GLN A 83 -5.85 -14.57 6.42
CA GLN A 83 -5.23 -13.52 7.24
C GLN A 83 -4.64 -12.39 6.38
N ARG A 84 -4.05 -12.74 5.24
CA ARG A 84 -3.49 -11.76 4.30
C ARG A 84 -4.56 -10.84 3.69
N GLY A 85 -5.75 -11.36 3.38
CA GLY A 85 -6.87 -10.55 2.90
C GLY A 85 -7.42 -9.64 4.00
N LYS A 86 -7.53 -10.17 5.23
CA LYS A 86 -7.98 -9.41 6.41
C LYS A 86 -7.06 -8.25 6.77
N ALA A 87 -5.76 -8.37 6.50
CA ALA A 87 -4.79 -7.29 6.71
C ALA A 87 -4.82 -6.17 5.65
N ARG A 88 -5.82 -6.17 4.75
CA ARG A 88 -5.92 -5.23 3.62
C ARG A 88 -7.30 -4.55 3.53
N VAL A 89 -8.11 -4.68 4.58
CA VAL A 89 -9.45 -4.08 4.74
C VAL A 89 -9.49 -3.17 5.95
#